data_AF-A0A2D7NDA2-F1
#
_entry.id   AF-A0A2D7NDA2-F1
#
_cell.length_a   1.000
_cell.length_b   1.000
_cell.length_c   1.000
_cell.angle_alpha   90.00
_cell.angle_beta   90.00
_cell.angle_gamma   90.00
#
_symmetry.space_group_name_H-M   'P 1'
#
loop_
_entity.id
_entity.type
_entity.pdbx_description
1 polymer ?
#
loop_
_entity_poly.entity_id
_entity_poly.type
_entity_poly.pdbx_seq_one_letter_code
_entity_poly.pdbx_strand_id
1 'polypeptide(L)' 'MKKIILNLSIIFSFIHTQTYDTGDIMSSSHQNQSFDVCYGDYNSTFSFSDLNGASNSDGKYWISFIDMAATW' A
#
# COMPACT_ATOMS: atom_id res chain seq x y z
N MET A 1 32.31 -5.10 -21.57
CA MET A 1 31.25 -5.91 -20.92
C MET A 1 31.09 -5.59 -19.43
N LYS A 2 32.11 -5.76 -18.57
CA LYS A 2 32.04 -5.42 -17.12
C LYS A 2 31.52 -4.00 -16.80
N LYS A 3 31.96 -2.98 -17.55
CA LYS A 3 31.50 -1.59 -17.37
C LYS A 3 30.02 -1.38 -17.71
N ILE A 4 29.51 -2.09 -18.71
CA ILE A 4 28.10 -2.04 -19.11
C ILE A 4 27.24 -2.70 -18.04
N ILE A 5 27.68 -3.85 -17.52
CA ILE A 5 27.00 -4.57 -16.43
C ILE A 5 26.93 -3.69 -15.17
N LEU A 6 28.05 -3.05 -14.79
CA LEU A 6 28.09 -2.15 -13.63
C LEU A 6 27.13 -0.96 -13.77
N ASN A 7 27.11 -0.31 -14.94
CA ASN A 7 26.19 0.80 -15.19
C ASN A 7 24.73 0.35 -15.15
N LEU A 8 24.43 -0.86 -15.64
CA LEU A 8 23.08 -1.42 -15.60
C LEU A 8 22.63 -1.72 -14.17
N SER A 9 23.52 -2.25 -13.32
CA SER A 9 23.24 -2.50 -11.90
C SER A 9 22.94 -1.21 -11.13
N ILE A 10 23.69 -0.14 -11.38
CA ILE A 10 23.48 1.17 -10.71
C ILE A 10 22.09 1.72 -11.07
N ILE A 11 21.71 1.69 -12.34
CA ILE A 11 20.39 2.14 -12.80
C ILE A 11 19.28 1.34 -12.11
N PHE A 12 19.45 0.02 -11.98
CA PHE A 12 18.44 -0.87 -11.37
C PHE A 12 18.16 -0.56 -9.89
N SER A 13 19.17 -0.14 -9.13
CA SER A 13 19.04 0.28 -7.73
C SER A 13 18.20 1.54 -7.54
N PHE A 14 18.18 2.47 -8.52
CA PHE A 14 17.33 3.68 -8.47
C PHE A 14 15.88 3.43 -8.85
N ILE A 15 15.51 2.24 -9.34
CA ILE A 15 14.11 1.90 -9.67
C ILE A 15 13.36 1.42 -8.42
N HIS A 16 14.06 1.07 -7.35
CA HIS A 16 13.49 0.58 -6.10
C HIS A 16 13.11 1.73 -5.15
N THR A 17 12.60 2.84 -5.68
CA THR A 17 12.17 3.97 -4.86
C THR A 17 10.78 3.72 -4.28
N GLN A 18 10.62 4.11 -3.03
CA GLN A 18 9.37 4.25 -2.29
C GLN A 18 8.14 4.58 -3.16
N THR A 19 7.08 3.79 -2.98
CA THR A 19 5.82 3.89 -3.75
C THR A 19 5.00 5.14 -3.42
N TYR A 20 5.21 5.70 -2.24
CA TYR A 20 4.50 6.86 -1.69
C TYR A 20 5.47 7.78 -0.94
N ASP A 21 5.16 9.07 -0.92
CA ASP A 21 5.81 10.11 -0.11
C ASP A 21 4.77 10.82 0.80
N THR A 22 5.25 11.70 1.67
CA THR A 22 4.43 12.46 2.62
C THR A 22 3.40 13.31 1.89
N GLY A 23 2.13 13.07 2.18
CA GLY A 23 1.00 13.79 1.59
C GLY A 23 0.38 13.12 0.38
N ASP A 24 0.96 12.02 -0.11
CA ASP A 24 0.35 11.24 -1.18
C ASP A 24 -0.95 10.55 -0.74
N ILE A 25 -1.82 10.29 -1.71
CA ILE A 25 -3.08 9.57 -1.52
C ILE A 25 -2.92 8.13 -2.03
N MET A 26 -3.40 7.16 -1.25
CA MET A 26 -3.40 5.76 -1.64
C MET A 26 -4.17 5.55 -2.95
N SER A 27 -3.58 4.78 -3.88
CA SER A 27 -4.19 4.48 -5.17
C SER A 27 -5.41 3.58 -4.99
N SER A 28 -6.36 3.61 -5.92
CA SER A 28 -7.52 2.70 -5.90
C SER A 28 -7.10 1.22 -5.93
N SER A 29 -6.02 0.89 -6.65
CA SER A 29 -5.47 -0.46 -6.68
C SER A 29 -4.99 -0.91 -5.30
N HIS A 30 -4.24 -0.08 -4.58
CA HIS A 30 -3.77 -0.41 -3.24
C HIS A 30 -4.90 -0.34 -2.20
N GLN A 31 -5.90 0.53 -2.39
CA GLN A 31 -7.08 0.56 -1.52
C GLN A 31 -7.88 -0.75 -1.58
N ASN A 32 -7.98 -1.35 -2.78
CA ASN A 32 -8.71 -2.60 -3.00
C ASN A 32 -7.87 -3.85 -2.72
N GLN A 33 -6.66 -3.71 -2.21
CA GLN A 33 -5.83 -4.86 -1.82
C GLN A 33 -6.47 -5.55 -0.60
N SER A 34 -6.62 -6.87 -0.70
CA SER A 34 -7.25 -7.69 0.34
C SER A 34 -6.21 -8.22 1.32
N PHE A 35 -6.51 -8.11 2.61
CA PHE A 35 -5.70 -8.58 3.73
C PHE A 35 -6.53 -9.57 4.55
N ASP A 36 -5.96 -10.71 4.92
CA ASP A 36 -6.65 -11.70 5.74
C ASP A 36 -6.87 -11.17 7.16
N VAL A 37 -8.08 -11.38 7.69
CA VAL A 37 -8.40 -11.05 9.08
C VAL A 37 -8.20 -12.30 9.93
N CYS A 38 -7.08 -12.33 10.65
CA CYS A 38 -6.74 -13.45 11.55
C CYS A 38 -7.48 -13.40 12.89
N TYR A 39 -7.90 -12.19 13.32
CA TYR A 39 -8.56 -11.96 14.60
C TYR A 39 -9.56 -10.81 14.49
N GLY A 40 -10.76 -11.00 15.07
CA GLY A 40 -11.82 -9.98 15.10
C GLY A 40 -13.15 -10.50 14.56
N ASP A 41 -14.24 -9.81 14.90
CA ASP A 41 -15.57 -10.02 14.33
C ASP A 41 -15.72 -9.12 13.10
N TYR A 42 -15.02 -9.50 12.03
CA TYR A 42 -15.07 -8.84 10.72
C TYR A 42 -15.10 -9.92 9.64
N ASN A 43 -15.40 -9.53 8.40
CA ASN A 43 -15.29 -10.43 7.27
C ASN A 43 -13.89 -11.06 7.21
N SER A 44 -13.79 -12.22 6.55
CA SER A 44 -12.53 -12.97 6.42
C SER A 44 -11.38 -12.15 5.82
N THR A 45 -11.72 -11.08 5.09
CA THR A 45 -10.77 -10.19 4.46
C THR A 45 -11.13 -8.73 4.74
N PHE A 46 -10.09 -7.90 4.87
CA PHE A 46 -10.13 -6.45 5.02
C PHE A 46 -9.46 -5.78 3.82
N SER A 47 -9.99 -4.65 3.36
CA SER A 47 -9.28 -3.76 2.45
C SER A 47 -9.47 -2.30 2.86
N PHE A 48 -8.52 -1.43 2.52
CA PHE A 48 -8.64 0.01 2.84
C PHE A 48 -9.84 0.68 2.17
N SER A 49 -10.35 0.11 1.07
CA SER A 49 -11.60 0.53 0.43
C SER A 49 -12.81 0.44 1.37
N ASP A 50 -12.79 -0.47 2.35
CA ASP A 50 -13.87 -0.63 3.35
C ASP A 50 -14.00 0.60 4.24
N LEU A 51 -12.90 1.34 4.43
CA LEU A 51 -12.83 2.54 5.25
C LEU A 51 -13.18 3.82 4.48
N ASN A 52 -13.20 3.75 3.14
CA ASN A 52 -13.44 4.89 2.27
C ASN A 52 -14.93 4.97 1.87
N GLY A 53 -15.64 5.94 2.44
CA GLY A 53 -17.07 6.17 2.19
C GLY A 53 -17.46 6.49 0.75
N ALA A 54 -16.49 6.84 -0.11
CA ALA A 54 -16.74 7.02 -1.53
C ALA A 54 -16.74 5.69 -2.33
N SER A 55 -16.19 4.61 -1.75
CA SER A 55 -16.02 3.32 -2.43
C SER A 55 -16.66 2.14 -1.71
N ASN A 56 -16.88 2.22 -0.40
CA ASN A 56 -17.56 1.16 0.33
C ASN A 56 -19.06 1.13 0.03
N SER A 57 -19.67 -0.02 0.28
CA SER A 57 -21.08 -0.27 -0.08
C SER A 57 -22.09 0.49 0.80
N ASP A 58 -21.69 0.89 2.00
CA ASP A 58 -22.54 1.56 3.00
C ASP A 58 -22.39 3.08 3.03
N GLY A 59 -21.48 3.65 2.24
CA GLY A 59 -21.27 5.09 2.09
C GLY A 59 -20.69 5.76 3.34
N LYS A 60 -20.10 4.99 4.27
CA LYS A 60 -19.64 5.49 5.56
C LYS A 60 -18.17 5.87 5.53
N TYR A 61 -17.86 7.06 6.01
CA TYR A 61 -16.48 7.51 6.16
C TYR A 61 -15.96 7.18 7.55
N TRP A 62 -14.78 6.56 7.60
CA TRP A 62 -14.15 6.14 8.85
C TRP A 62 -12.88 6.94 9.11
N ILE A 63 -12.70 7.39 10.36
CA ILE A 63 -11.41 7.91 10.82
C ILE A 63 -10.64 6.73 11.39
N SER A 64 -9.46 6.44 10.83
CA SER A 64 -8.68 5.26 11.16
C SER A 64 -7.27 5.66 11.57
N PHE A 65 -6.72 4.96 12.56
CA PHE A 65 -5.32 5.07 12.96
C PHE A 65 -4.61 3.80 12.52
N ILE A 66 -3.56 3.96 11.72
CA ILE A 66 -2.77 2.84 11.19
C ILE A 66 -1.41 2.93 11.85
N ASP A 67 -1.07 1.90 12.63
CA ASP A 67 0.28 1.69 13.13
C ASP A 67 1.03 0.77 12.17
N MET A 68 2.22 1.19 11.75
CA MET A 68 3.04 0.49 10.78
C MET A 68 4.47 0.36 11.31
N ALA A 69 4.88 -0.87 11.59
CA ALA A 69 6.26 -1.20 11.87
C ALA A 69 7.05 -1.28 10.54
N ALA A 70 7.42 -0.13 9.99
CA ALA A 70 8.24 -0.08 8.78
C ALA A 70 9.71 -0.35 9.12
N THR A 71 10.35 -1.28 8.40
CA THR A 71 11.80 -1.46 8.38
C THR A 71 12.35 -0.86 7.10
N TRP A 72 13.40 -0.05 7.22
CA TRP A 72 14.09 0.62 6.09
C TRP A 72 15.44 -0.05 5.81
#